data_AF-A0A3D4RYM7-F1
#
_entry.id   AF-A0A3D4RYM7-F1
#
_cell.length_a   1.000
_cell.length_b   1.000
_cell.length_c   1.000
_cell.angle_alpha   90.00
_cell.angle_beta   90.00
_cell.angle_gamma   90.00
#
_symmetry.space_group_name_H-M   'P 1'
#
loop_
_entity.id
_entity.type
_entity.pdbx_description
1 polymer ?
#
loop_
_entity_poly.entity_id
_entity_poly.type
_entity_poly.pdbx_seq_one_letter_code
_entity_poly.pdbx_strand_id
1 'polypeptide(L)'
;MEVVVDAYDSEEPAMGWYYYISDECEFPFKAKCIEKRKISPLDLNEEVEVLSVTSEEKCGNEIFVEVKWSSRAMAVPLSQLKGIDVSDKTKEVIEDWHYWCQRGYEF
;
A
#
# COMPACT_ATOMS: atom_id res chain seq x y z
N MET A 1 -27.29 22.71 -24.03
CA MET A 1 -26.11 22.86 -23.15
C MET A 1 -26.40 22.02 -21.93
N GLU A 2 -25.98 20.76 -21.95
CA GLU A 2 -25.99 19.90 -20.77
C GLU A 2 -24.51 19.64 -20.46
N VAL A 3 -24.11 20.10 -19.27
CA VAL A 3 -22.75 20.05 -18.79
C VAL A 3 -22.49 18.61 -18.38
N VAL A 4 -21.61 17.93 -19.11
CA VAL A 4 -21.07 16.62 -18.74
C VAL A 4 -20.25 16.85 -17.47
N VAL A 5 -20.76 16.43 -16.31
CA VAL A 5 -20.03 16.46 -15.04
C VAL A 5 -19.46 15.06 -14.79
N ASP A 6 -18.52 14.64 -15.63
CA ASP A 6 -17.61 13.52 -15.33
C ASP A 6 -16.35 14.14 -14.71
N ALA A 7 -16.40 14.37 -13.41
CA ALA A 7 -15.23 14.66 -12.59
C ALA A 7 -15.01 13.47 -11.65
N TYR A 8 -14.70 12.31 -12.22
CA TYR A 8 -14.05 11.22 -11.47
C TYR A 8 -12.58 11.60 -11.33
N ASP A 9 -12.29 12.42 -10.32
CA ASP A 9 -10.92 12.81 -9.98
C ASP A 9 -10.20 11.60 -9.36
N SER A 10 -8.95 11.36 -9.73
CA SER A 10 -8.13 10.22 -9.30
C SER A 10 -7.91 10.11 -7.78
N GLU A 11 -8.39 11.10 -7.01
CA GLU A 11 -8.29 11.18 -5.56
C GLU A 11 -9.28 10.27 -4.82
N GLU A 12 -10.47 10.00 -5.38
CA GLU A 12 -11.50 9.17 -4.71
C GLU A 12 -11.05 7.70 -4.51
N PRO A 13 -10.42 7.04 -5.51
CA PRO A 13 -9.96 5.66 -5.34
C PRO A 13 -8.82 5.52 -4.33
N ALA A 14 -7.88 6.46 -4.29
CA ALA A 14 -6.73 6.42 -3.38
C ALA A 14 -7.17 6.50 -1.91
N MET A 15 -8.12 7.38 -1.61
CA MET A 15 -8.72 7.47 -0.27
C MET A 15 -9.52 6.21 0.09
N GLY A 16 -10.23 5.62 -0.88
CA GLY A 16 -10.94 4.34 -0.68
C GLY A 16 -9.98 3.21 -0.28
N TRP A 17 -8.86 3.07 -0.99
CA TRP A 17 -7.82 2.11 -0.65
C TRP A 17 -7.17 2.39 0.70
N TYR A 18 -6.90 3.64 1.02
CA TYR A 18 -6.37 4.03 2.33
C TYR A 18 -7.27 3.54 3.46
N TYR A 19 -8.57 3.83 3.41
CA TYR A 19 -9.52 3.41 4.46
C TYR A 19 -9.68 1.90 4.50
N TYR A 20 -9.83 1.25 3.34
CA TYR A 20 -9.92 -0.21 3.27
C TYR A 20 -8.71 -0.89 3.91
N ILE A 21 -7.49 -0.47 3.56
CA ILE A 21 -6.26 -1.02 4.14
C ILE A 21 -6.15 -0.67 5.63
N SER A 22 -6.46 0.56 6.02
CA SER A 22 -6.41 1.02 7.42
C SER A 22 -7.35 0.24 8.35
N ASP A 23 -8.56 -0.06 7.89
CA ASP A 23 -9.61 -0.66 8.70
C ASP A 23 -9.55 -2.19 8.69
N GLU A 24 -9.08 -2.77 7.58
CA GLU A 24 -9.14 -4.21 7.36
C GLU A 24 -7.82 -4.93 7.67
N CYS A 25 -6.65 -4.29 7.58
CA CYS A 25 -5.39 -4.88 8.01
C CYS A 25 -5.22 -4.83 9.53
N GLU A 26 -4.67 -5.91 10.09
CA GLU A 26 -4.28 -5.98 11.49
C GLU A 26 -2.82 -5.52 11.66
N PHE A 27 -2.63 -4.30 12.17
CA PHE A 27 -1.32 -3.75 12.47
C PHE A 27 -0.92 -3.94 13.95
N PRO A 28 0.39 -4.04 14.26
CA PRO A 28 1.48 -4.23 13.32
C PRO A 28 1.54 -5.66 12.80
N PHE A 29 2.09 -5.85 11.60
CA PHE A 29 2.32 -7.19 11.04
C PHE A 29 3.70 -7.32 10.38
N LYS A 30 4.18 -8.56 10.24
CA LYS A 30 5.45 -8.83 9.55
C LYS A 30 5.23 -8.95 8.06
N ALA A 31 6.14 -8.40 7.29
CA ALA A 31 6.14 -8.51 5.84
C ALA A 31 7.53 -8.75 5.28
N LYS A 32 7.57 -9.27 4.07
CA LYS A 32 8.78 -9.52 3.28
C LYS A 32 8.78 -8.64 2.04
N CYS A 33 9.89 -8.00 1.74
CA CYS A 33 10.10 -7.32 0.47
C CYS A 33 10.21 -8.36 -0.67
N ILE A 34 9.32 -8.28 -1.66
CA ILE A 34 9.24 -9.19 -2.81
C ILE A 34 9.60 -8.53 -4.14
N GLU A 35 9.73 -7.20 -4.17
CA GLU A 35 10.12 -6.43 -5.34
C GLU A 35 10.99 -5.24 -4.93
N LYS A 36 12.03 -4.90 -5.72
CA LYS A 36 12.83 -3.71 -5.45
C LYS A 36 12.19 -2.47 -6.09
N ARG A 37 11.85 -1.47 -5.28
CA ARG A 37 11.45 -0.14 -5.77
C ARG A 37 12.57 0.87 -5.51
N LYS A 38 12.89 1.75 -6.48
CA LYS A 38 13.95 2.78 -6.34
C LYS A 38 13.73 3.74 -5.16
N ILE A 39 12.46 3.94 -4.80
CA ILE A 39 12.02 4.81 -3.70
C ILE A 39 12.09 4.13 -2.33
N SER A 40 12.31 2.82 -2.29
CA SER A 40 12.46 2.06 -1.05
C SER A 40 13.90 1.59 -0.87
N PRO A 41 14.48 1.68 0.34
CA PRO A 41 15.81 1.15 0.60
C PRO A 41 15.80 -0.36 0.90
N LEU A 42 14.64 -1.02 0.91
CA LEU A 42 14.54 -2.43 1.28
C LEU A 42 15.21 -3.33 0.24
N ASP A 43 16.00 -4.28 0.70
CA ASP A 43 16.55 -5.33 -0.14
C ASP A 43 15.50 -6.42 -0.41
N LEU A 44 15.69 -7.13 -1.52
CA LEU A 44 14.82 -8.25 -1.87
C LEU A 44 14.94 -9.32 -0.78
N ASN A 45 13.80 -9.82 -0.33
CA ASN A 45 13.64 -10.76 0.79
C ASN A 45 13.89 -10.19 2.19
N GLU A 46 14.16 -8.89 2.34
CA GLU A 46 14.27 -8.26 3.65
C GLU A 46 12.92 -8.32 4.40
N GLU A 47 12.96 -8.70 5.68
CA GLU A 47 11.78 -8.75 6.54
C GLU A 47 11.67 -7.47 7.35
N VAL A 48 10.46 -6.92 7.41
CA VAL A 48 10.14 -5.67 8.11
C VAL A 48 8.85 -5.81 8.90
N GLU A 49 8.68 -4.94 9.89
CA GLU A 49 7.42 -4.80 10.62
C GLU A 49 6.66 -3.58 10.07
N VAL A 50 5.48 -3.83 9.53
CA VAL A 50 4.56 -2.81 9.02
C VAL A 50 3.73 -2.29 10.20
N LEU A 51 3.72 -0.97 10.38
CA LEU A 51 3.17 -0.30 11.55
C LEU A 51 1.77 0.29 11.30
N SER A 52 1.57 0.83 10.10
CA SER A 52 0.36 1.57 9.72
C SER A 52 0.37 1.83 8.21
N VAL A 53 -0.79 2.15 7.65
CA VAL A 53 -0.87 2.83 6.36
C VAL A 53 -0.59 4.33 6.57
N THR A 54 0.03 4.98 5.58
CA THR A 54 0.30 6.43 5.62
C THR A 54 -0.32 7.15 4.42
N SER A 55 -0.82 8.36 4.67
CA SER A 55 -1.50 9.22 3.69
C SER A 55 -0.59 10.31 3.10
N GLU A 56 0.70 10.29 3.42
CA GLU A 56 1.58 11.45 3.23
C GLU A 56 1.94 11.76 1.77
N GLU A 57 1.75 10.83 0.83
CA GLU A 57 1.99 11.09 -0.59
C GLU A 57 0.66 11.18 -1.37
N LYS A 58 0.17 12.41 -1.55
CA LYS A 58 -0.96 12.77 -2.44
C LYS A 58 -0.67 12.59 -3.94
N CYS A 59 0.35 11.80 -4.29
CA CYS A 59 0.83 11.68 -5.66
C CYS A 59 0.91 10.21 -6.07
N GLY A 60 -0.12 9.77 -6.77
CA GLY A 60 -0.05 8.56 -7.59
C GLY A 60 -0.65 7.31 -6.95
N ASN A 61 -0.73 6.29 -7.79
CA ASN A 61 -1.50 5.05 -7.62
C ASN A 61 -0.87 4.04 -6.68
N GLU A 62 -0.11 4.52 -5.71
CA GLU A 62 0.63 3.69 -4.79
C GLU A 62 0.20 4.01 -3.36
N ILE A 63 -0.11 2.97 -2.61
CA ILE A 63 -0.34 3.10 -1.17
C ILE A 63 0.99 2.85 -0.47
N PHE A 64 1.33 3.78 0.42
CA PHE A 64 2.51 3.68 1.25
C PHE A 64 2.12 3.20 2.65
N VAL A 65 2.99 2.37 3.24
CA VAL A 65 2.89 1.92 4.61
C VAL A 65 4.14 2.31 5.38
N GLU A 66 3.97 2.67 6.65
CA GLU A 66 5.12 2.88 7.53
C GLU A 66 5.68 1.54 7.97
N VAL A 67 6.98 1.35 7.79
CA VAL A 67 7.71 0.19 8.30
C VAL A 67 8.76 0.61 9.30
N LYS A 68 9.00 -0.25 10.30
CA LYS A 68 10.13 -0.10 11.20
C LYS A 68 11.40 -0.57 10.51
N TRP A 69 12.29 0.37 10.17
CA TRP A 69 13.53 0.11 9.45
C TRP A 69 14.72 0.82 10.11
N SER A 70 15.78 0.08 10.45
CA SER A 70 17.03 0.59 11.03
C SER A 70 16.83 1.66 12.12
N SER A 71 16.02 1.35 13.14
CA SER A 71 15.64 2.19 14.30
C SER A 71 14.77 3.43 14.05
N ARG A 72 14.19 3.59 12.86
CA ARG A 72 13.19 4.64 12.57
C ARG A 72 11.98 4.06 11.83
N ALA A 73 10.90 4.82 11.79
CA ALA A 73 9.80 4.55 10.85
C ALA A 73 10.15 5.15 9.49
N MET A 74 9.66 4.53 8.43
CA MET A 74 9.86 5.00 7.06
C MET A 74 8.73 4.48 6.17
N ALA A 75 8.23 5.35 5.29
CA ALA A 75 7.23 4.98 4.30
C ALA A 75 7.84 4.13 3.18
N VAL A 76 7.18 3.04 2.81
CA VAL A 76 7.54 2.21 1.67
C VAL A 76 6.27 1.78 0.90
N PRO A 77 6.37 1.49 -0.41
CA PRO A 77 5.22 1.03 -1.17
C PRO A 77 4.68 -0.30 -0.64
N LEU A 78 3.36 -0.44 -0.53
CA LEU A 78 2.74 -1.70 -0.16
C LEU A 78 2.88 -2.74 -1.28
N SER A 79 2.92 -2.30 -2.55
CA SER A 79 3.05 -3.17 -3.72
C SER A 79 4.33 -4.01 -3.75
N GLN A 80 5.37 -3.64 -3.00
CA GLN A 80 6.59 -4.43 -2.89
C GLN A 80 6.61 -5.38 -1.68
N LEU A 81 5.56 -5.43 -0.87
CA LEU A 81 5.53 -6.21 0.36
C LEU A 81 4.58 -7.42 0.25
N LYS A 82 4.94 -8.49 0.96
CA LYS A 82 4.09 -9.66 1.17
C LYS A 82 4.01 -9.96 2.66
N GLY A 83 2.80 -10.11 3.21
CA GLY A 83 2.60 -10.50 4.61
C GLY A 83 3.24 -11.85 4.95
N ILE A 84 3.80 -11.96 6.16
CA ILE A 84 4.36 -13.17 6.76
C ILE A 84 3.48 -13.56 7.95
N ASP A 85 2.91 -14.78 7.93
CA ASP A 85 2.08 -15.32 9.01
C ASP A 85 0.99 -14.34 9.51
N VAL A 86 0.42 -13.59 8.57
CA VAL A 86 -0.65 -12.62 8.84
C VAL A 86 -2.02 -13.30 8.87
N SER A 87 -3.01 -12.65 9.47
CA SER A 87 -4.40 -13.12 9.43
C SER A 87 -4.94 -13.19 8.01
N ASP A 88 -5.96 -14.03 7.79
CA ASP A 88 -6.60 -14.20 6.49
C ASP A 88 -7.11 -12.85 5.94
N LYS A 89 -7.63 -12.00 6.82
CA LYS A 89 -8.11 -10.66 6.49
C LYS A 89 -6.99 -9.75 5.97
N THR A 90 -5.88 -9.64 6.71
CA THR A 90 -4.70 -8.87 6.28
C THR A 90 -4.12 -9.41 4.97
N LYS A 91 -4.11 -10.74 4.80
CA LYS A 91 -3.64 -11.37 3.58
C LYS A 91 -4.50 -10.99 2.38
N GLU A 92 -5.82 -11.06 2.51
CA GLU A 92 -6.78 -10.70 1.47
C GLU A 92 -6.57 -9.25 1.01
N VAL A 93 -6.48 -8.31 1.96
CA VAL A 93 -6.24 -6.89 1.65
C VAL A 93 -4.95 -6.67 0.85
N ILE A 94 -3.86 -7.35 1.21
CA ILE A 94 -2.57 -7.24 0.50
C ILE A 94 -2.69 -7.84 -0.91
N GLU A 95 -3.39 -8.97 -1.06
CA GLU A 95 -3.61 -9.62 -2.36
C GLU A 95 -4.49 -8.78 -3.28
N ASP A 96 -5.54 -8.16 -2.74
CA ASP A 96 -6.43 -7.23 -3.46
C ASP A 96 -5.67 -5.99 -3.95
N TRP A 97 -4.78 -5.44 -3.11
CA TRP A 97 -3.90 -4.34 -3.52
C TRP A 97 -2.97 -4.77 -4.67
N HIS A 98 -2.32 -5.93 -4.55
CA HIS A 98 -1.47 -6.47 -5.63
C HIS A 98 -2.25 -6.70 -6.92
N TYR A 99 -3.50 -7.17 -6.82
CA TYR A 99 -4.37 -7.36 -7.97
C TYR A 99 -4.70 -6.02 -8.65
N TRP A 100 -5.02 -4.99 -7.86
CA TRP A 100 -5.27 -3.63 -8.36
C TRP A 100 -4.07 -3.08 -9.14
N CYS A 101 -2.86 -3.15 -8.56
CA CYS A 101 -1.62 -2.72 -9.21
C CYS A 101 -1.36 -3.48 -10.53
N GLN A 102 -1.53 -4.80 -10.54
CA GLN A 102 -1.26 -5.63 -11.72
C GLN A 102 -2.19 -5.35 -12.90
N ARG A 103 -3.41 -4.87 -12.64
CA ARG A 103 -4.36 -4.50 -13.72
C ARG A 103 -4.01 -3.19 -14.42
N GLY A 104 -2.92 -2.53 -14.01
CA GLY A 104 -2.46 -1.30 -14.62
C GLY A 104 -3.33 -0.10 -14.25
N TYR A 105 -4.04 -0.16 -13.12
CA TYR A 105 -4.61 1.03 -12.48
C TYR A 105 -3.53 1.85 -11.77
N GLU A 106 -2.38 1.98 -12.45
CA GLU A 106 -1.48 3.11 -12.32
C GLU A 106 -2.09 4.24 -13.17
N PHE A 107 -2.98 5.09 -12.65
CA PHE A 107 -3.35 6.37 -13.27
C PHE A 107 -2.21 7.41 -13.30
#